data_AF-A0A7G2JWG7-F1
#
_entry.id   AF-A0A7G2JWG7-F1
#
_cell.length_a   1.000
_cell.length_b   1.000
_cell.length_c   1.000
_cell.angle_alpha   90.00
_cell.angle_beta   90.00
_cell.angle_gamma   90.00
#
_symmetry.space_group_name_H-M   'P 1'
#
loop_
_entity.id
_entity.type
_entity.pdbx_description
1 polymer ?
#
loop_
_entity_poly.entity_id
_entity_poly.type
_entity_poly.pdbx_seq_one_letter_code
_entity_poly.pdbx_strand_id
1 'polypeptide(L)'
;DLFGYQDFEGNKYTEKGIALEEQAIKLSGRKRGLPLKKNTERRENDWITGECDIYVPSRRLIIDTKCSWDIGSHPFFADEAEEKAKKAGYDAQMQGYMWLWDCDEAQIDFVLLPTPYDQLSSYDDPNRYIDLVEQIPQEKRITTVTI
;
A
#
# COMPACT_ATOMS: atom_id res chain seq x y z
N ASP A 1 -18.85 13.28 14.68
CA ASP A 1 -17.78 13.41 15.68
C ASP A 1 -18.28 14.31 16.81
N LEU A 2 -18.37 13.80 18.05
CA LEU A 2 -18.95 14.53 19.19
C LEU A 2 -17.89 15.25 20.03
N PHE A 3 -16.62 14.81 19.96
CA PHE A 3 -15.57 15.27 20.87
C PHE A 3 -14.22 15.55 20.18
N GLY A 4 -14.08 15.28 18.87
CA GLY A 4 -12.80 15.50 18.17
C GLY A 4 -11.67 14.57 18.61
N TYR A 5 -12.00 13.51 19.36
CA TYR A 5 -11.02 12.53 19.85
C TYR A 5 -10.76 11.48 18.78
N GLN A 6 -9.49 11.30 18.42
CA GLN A 6 -9.04 10.24 17.51
C GLN A 6 -8.28 9.18 18.32
N ASP A 7 -8.80 7.95 18.33
CA ASP A 7 -8.18 6.81 19.03
C ASP A 7 -6.87 6.35 18.36
N PHE A 8 -6.74 6.61 17.05
CA PHE A 8 -5.56 6.29 16.27
C PHE A 8 -4.96 7.56 15.65
N GLU A 9 -3.79 7.95 16.13
CA GLU A 9 -3.05 9.13 15.64
C GLU A 9 -1.99 8.79 14.58
N GLY A 10 -1.80 7.50 14.28
CA GLY A 10 -0.72 7.01 13.42
C GLY A 10 0.31 6.17 14.16
N ASN A 11 1.19 5.52 13.41
CA ASN A 11 2.37 4.84 13.92
C ASN A 11 3.47 4.78 12.85
N LYS A 12 4.64 4.26 13.24
CA LYS A 12 5.78 4.10 12.32
C LYS A 12 5.45 3.33 11.03
N TYR A 13 4.51 2.38 11.08
CA TYR A 13 4.10 1.60 9.92
C TYR A 13 3.31 2.44 8.91
N THR A 14 2.38 3.26 9.39
CA THR A 14 1.62 4.19 8.54
C THR A 14 2.49 5.32 8.01
N GLU A 15 3.41 5.83 8.83
CA GLU A 15 4.38 6.87 8.43
C GLU A 15 5.32 6.38 7.32
N LYS A 16 5.79 5.12 7.39
CA LYS A 16 6.56 4.51 6.30
C LYS A 16 5.76 4.44 5.01
N GLY A 17 4.48 4.06 5.10
CA GLY A 17 3.56 4.05 3.96
C GLY A 17 3.50 5.40 3.27
N ILE A 18 3.23 6.45 4.02
CA ILE A 18 3.14 7.84 3.52
C ILE A 18 4.47 8.30 2.92
N ALA A 19 5.59 8.09 3.62
CA ALA A 19 6.91 8.56 3.18
C ALA A 19 7.38 7.89 1.87
N LEU A 20 6.96 6.64 1.62
CA LEU A 20 7.42 5.84 0.48
C LEU A 20 6.37 5.63 -0.61
N GLU A 21 5.20 6.26 -0.49
CA GLU A 21 4.08 6.11 -1.42
C GLU A 21 4.49 6.36 -2.88
N GLU A 22 5.19 7.48 -3.15
CA GLU A 22 5.64 7.80 -4.51
C GLU A 22 6.59 6.73 -5.08
N GLN A 23 7.44 6.14 -4.24
CA GLN A 23 8.37 5.09 -4.65
C GLN A 23 7.63 3.77 -4.90
N ALA A 24 6.63 3.44 -4.08
CA ALA A 24 5.78 2.27 -4.28
C ALA A 24 4.98 2.39 -5.58
N ILE A 25 4.40 3.57 -5.86
CA ILE A 25 3.70 3.86 -7.13
C ILE A 25 4.64 3.73 -8.33
N LYS A 26 5.88 4.22 -8.24
CA LYS A 26 6.88 4.05 -9.31
C LYS A 26 7.21 2.59 -9.56
N LEU A 27 7.38 1.77 -8.51
CA LEU A 27 7.63 0.34 -8.65
C LEU A 27 6.42 -0.40 -9.26
N SER A 28 5.22 -0.06 -8.80
CA SER A 28 3.95 -0.55 -9.35
C SER A 28 3.82 -0.24 -10.84
N GLY A 29 4.19 0.97 -11.25
CA GLY A 29 4.21 1.41 -12.65
C GLY A 29 5.24 0.65 -13.48
N ARG A 30 6.47 0.47 -12.97
CA ARG A 30 7.52 -0.33 -13.63
C ARG A 30 7.09 -1.77 -13.87
N LYS A 31 6.49 -2.43 -12.87
CA LYS A 31 5.96 -3.79 -12.98
C LYS A 31 4.95 -3.93 -14.12
N ARG A 32 4.15 -2.89 -14.36
CA ARG A 32 3.05 -2.88 -15.34
C ARG A 32 3.42 -2.23 -16.68
N GLY A 33 4.61 -1.62 -16.80
CA GLY A 33 4.97 -0.80 -17.95
C GLY A 33 4.07 0.45 -18.11
N LEU A 34 3.58 1.01 -16.99
CA LEU A 34 2.65 2.14 -16.99
C LEU A 34 3.23 3.37 -16.26
N PRO A 35 2.98 4.59 -16.76
CA PRO A 35 3.34 5.83 -16.07
C PRO A 35 2.29 6.18 -14.99
N LEU A 36 2.28 5.42 -13.90
CA LEU A 36 1.34 5.63 -12.79
C LEU A 36 1.68 6.89 -11.98
N LYS A 37 0.66 7.53 -11.42
CA LYS A 37 0.76 8.71 -10.55
C LYS A 37 -0.23 8.58 -9.38
N LYS A 38 0.09 9.22 -8.26
CA LYS A 38 -0.82 9.34 -7.12
C LYS A 38 -2.10 10.06 -7.55
N ASN A 39 -3.24 9.45 -7.24
CA ASN A 39 -4.53 10.10 -7.25
C ASN A 39 -4.60 11.04 -6.04
N THR A 40 -5.04 12.28 -6.25
CA THR A 40 -5.21 13.28 -5.19
C THR A 40 -6.67 13.70 -5.01
N GLU A 41 -7.58 12.98 -5.65
CA GLU A 41 -9.02 13.21 -5.55
C GLU A 41 -9.62 12.34 -4.45
N ARG A 42 -10.26 12.97 -3.46
CA ARG A 42 -11.14 12.30 -2.52
C ARG A 42 -12.56 12.32 -3.05
N ARG A 43 -13.20 11.14 -3.10
CA ARG A 43 -14.60 10.98 -3.48
C ARG A 43 -15.43 10.52 -2.29
N GLU A 44 -16.72 10.78 -2.37
CA GLU A 44 -17.69 10.31 -1.40
C GLU A 44 -19.02 9.99 -2.07
N ASN A 45 -19.80 9.15 -1.40
CA ASN A 45 -21.21 8.94 -1.66
C ASN A 45 -21.97 9.02 -0.33
N ASP A 46 -23.25 8.64 -0.30
CA ASP A 46 -24.09 8.72 0.91
C ASP A 46 -23.58 7.85 2.08
N TRP A 47 -22.63 6.94 1.84
CA TRP A 47 -22.21 5.91 2.79
C TRP A 47 -20.73 5.95 3.14
N ILE A 48 -19.86 6.25 2.18
CA ILE A 48 -18.40 6.16 2.32
C ILE A 48 -17.69 7.34 1.65
N THR A 49 -16.50 7.64 2.16
CA THR A 49 -15.53 8.55 1.55
C THR A 49 -14.19 7.84 1.39
N GLY A 50 -13.43 8.18 0.35
CA GLY A 50 -12.19 7.48 0.03
C GLY A 50 -11.29 8.26 -0.91
N GLU A 51 -10.00 7.97 -0.83
CA GLU A 51 -8.97 8.46 -1.74
C GLU A 51 -8.05 7.28 -2.03
N CYS A 52 -8.20 6.67 -3.20
CA CYS A 52 -7.32 5.58 -3.62
C CYS A 52 -5.92 6.12 -3.98
N ASP A 53 -4.91 5.23 -3.96
CA ASP A 53 -3.56 5.62 -4.36
C ASP A 53 -3.47 5.85 -5.87
N ILE A 54 -3.99 4.94 -6.68
CA ILE A 54 -3.89 5.01 -8.13
C ILE A 54 -5.24 4.62 -8.75
N TYR A 55 -5.72 5.47 -9.66
CA TYR A 55 -6.85 5.17 -10.53
C TYR A 55 -6.37 5.08 -11.98
N VAL A 56 -6.69 3.95 -12.65
CA VAL A 56 -6.37 3.73 -14.07
C VAL A 56 -7.68 3.64 -14.87
N PRO A 57 -8.26 4.77 -15.31
CA PRO A 57 -9.56 4.81 -15.97
C PRO A 57 -9.63 3.94 -17.22
N SER A 58 -8.56 3.91 -18.01
CA SER A 58 -8.48 3.11 -19.25
C SER A 58 -8.60 1.60 -19.03
N ARG A 59 -8.47 1.16 -17.77
CA ARG A 59 -8.61 -0.25 -17.36
C ARG A 59 -9.70 -0.47 -16.32
N ARG A 60 -10.47 0.57 -15.94
CA ARG A 60 -11.44 0.53 -14.83
C ARG A 60 -10.84 -0.16 -13.60
N LEU A 61 -9.63 0.26 -13.24
CA LEU A 61 -8.76 -0.40 -12.25
C LEU A 61 -8.36 0.57 -11.14
N ILE A 62 -8.46 0.10 -9.90
CA ILE A 62 -7.81 0.69 -8.72
C ILE A 62 -6.51 -0.06 -8.44
N ILE A 63 -5.44 0.66 -8.11
CA ILE A 63 -4.23 0.06 -7.52
C ILE A 63 -3.97 0.77 -6.20
N ASP A 64 -3.73 0.00 -5.15
CA ASP A 64 -3.47 0.49 -3.80
C ASP A 64 -2.17 -0.12 -3.27
N THR A 65 -1.29 0.72 -2.76
CA THR A 65 0.06 0.33 -2.33
C THR A 65 0.11 0.13 -0.82
N LYS A 66 0.63 -1.02 -0.39
CA LYS A 66 0.82 -1.37 1.02
C LYS A 66 2.32 -1.57 1.30
N CYS A 67 2.99 -0.50 1.71
CA CYS A 67 4.39 -0.53 2.10
C CYS A 67 4.59 -1.39 3.37
N SER A 68 5.21 -2.55 3.21
CA SER A 68 5.51 -3.45 4.32
C SER A 68 6.65 -2.90 5.17
N TRP A 69 6.57 -3.13 6.48
CA TRP A 69 7.57 -2.60 7.42
C TRP A 69 8.94 -3.23 7.24
N ASP A 70 8.98 -4.56 7.12
CA ASP A 70 10.21 -5.34 7.04
C ASP A 70 10.00 -6.65 6.26
N ILE A 71 11.07 -7.43 6.12
CA ILE A 71 11.01 -8.76 5.48
C ILE A 71 10.02 -9.69 6.19
N GLY A 72 9.97 -9.67 7.53
CA GLY A 72 9.12 -10.58 8.30
C GLY A 72 7.63 -10.28 8.23
N SER A 73 7.26 -9.05 7.89
CA SER A 73 5.86 -8.63 7.71
C SER A 73 5.42 -8.58 6.26
N HIS A 74 6.33 -8.68 5.29
CA HIS A 74 6.00 -8.62 3.88
C HIS A 74 5.52 -9.98 3.35
N PRO A 75 4.34 -10.05 2.72
CA PRO A 75 3.85 -11.31 2.18
C PRO A 75 4.52 -11.63 0.83
N PHE A 76 5.59 -12.41 0.86
CA PHE A 76 6.31 -12.79 -0.37
C PHE A 76 5.53 -13.82 -1.21
N PHE A 77 4.66 -14.59 -0.57
CA PHE A 77 3.88 -15.65 -1.21
C PHE A 77 2.43 -15.20 -1.45
N ALA A 78 1.81 -15.73 -2.50
CA ALA A 78 0.49 -15.29 -2.94
C ALA A 78 -0.61 -15.60 -1.91
N ASP A 79 -0.57 -16.80 -1.33
CA ASP A 79 -1.49 -17.24 -0.27
C ASP A 79 -1.36 -16.37 0.99
N GLU A 80 -0.13 -16.06 1.40
CA GLU A 80 0.15 -15.14 2.51
C GLU A 80 -0.40 -13.73 2.22
N ALA A 81 -0.25 -13.25 0.98
CA ALA A 81 -0.73 -11.93 0.58
C ALA A 81 -2.28 -11.87 0.58
N GLU A 82 -2.94 -12.92 0.08
CA GLU A 82 -4.40 -13.05 0.12
C GLU A 82 -4.93 -13.10 1.56
N GLU A 83 -4.31 -13.90 2.43
CA GLU A 83 -4.68 -13.98 3.84
C GLU A 83 -4.48 -12.62 4.53
N LYS A 84 -3.34 -11.96 4.27
CA LYS A 84 -3.05 -10.64 4.83
C LYS A 84 -4.05 -9.59 4.37
N ALA A 85 -4.43 -9.58 3.09
CA ALA A 85 -5.43 -8.66 2.54
C ALA A 85 -6.79 -8.83 3.23
N LYS A 86 -7.25 -10.09 3.39
CA LYS A 86 -8.51 -10.42 4.09
C LYS A 86 -8.45 -10.03 5.57
N LYS A 87 -7.39 -10.44 6.27
CA LYS A 87 -7.23 -10.18 7.72
C LYS A 87 -7.16 -8.70 8.05
N ALA A 88 -6.57 -7.89 7.16
CA ALA A 88 -6.48 -6.44 7.33
C ALA A 88 -7.69 -5.67 6.77
N GLY A 89 -8.67 -6.35 6.16
CA GLY A 89 -9.85 -5.73 5.55
C GLY A 89 -9.56 -4.90 4.30
N TYR A 90 -8.41 -5.14 3.64
CA TYR A 90 -8.04 -4.41 2.43
C TYR A 90 -8.91 -4.80 1.23
N ASP A 91 -9.42 -6.03 1.21
CA ASP A 91 -10.44 -6.46 0.24
C ASP A 91 -11.71 -5.61 0.32
N ALA A 92 -12.25 -5.39 1.52
CA ALA A 92 -13.40 -4.51 1.74
C ALA A 92 -13.07 -3.04 1.41
N GLN A 93 -11.85 -2.59 1.73
CA GLN A 93 -11.38 -1.26 1.33
C GLN A 93 -11.39 -1.10 -0.20
N MET A 94 -10.89 -2.10 -0.93
CA MET A 94 -10.84 -2.08 -2.39
C MET A 94 -12.23 -2.07 -3.01
N GLN A 95 -13.19 -2.82 -2.46
CA GLN A 95 -14.59 -2.78 -2.88
C GLN A 95 -15.18 -1.36 -2.73
N GLY A 96 -14.87 -0.67 -1.63
CA GLY A 96 -15.27 0.72 -1.42
C GLY A 96 -14.69 1.66 -2.48
N TYR A 97 -13.42 1.51 -2.83
CA TYR A 97 -12.80 2.31 -3.89
C TYR A 97 -13.37 2.00 -5.28
N MET A 98 -13.60 0.72 -5.61
CA MET A 98 -14.24 0.35 -6.87
C MET A 98 -15.64 0.95 -7.00
N TRP A 99 -16.40 1.00 -5.90
CA TRP A 99 -17.70 1.66 -5.88
C TRP A 99 -17.62 3.17 -6.11
N LEU A 100 -16.67 3.87 -5.46
CA LEU A 100 -16.49 5.31 -5.60
C LEU A 100 -15.92 5.74 -6.97
N TRP A 101 -15.18 4.86 -7.64
CA TRP A 101 -14.53 5.15 -8.93
C TRP A 101 -15.17 4.48 -10.15
N ASP A 102 -16.22 3.68 -9.96
CA ASP A 102 -16.83 2.85 -11.02
C ASP A 102 -15.76 1.98 -11.73
N CYS A 103 -15.05 1.17 -10.94
CA CYS A 103 -14.04 0.23 -11.40
C CYS A 103 -14.54 -1.23 -11.30
N ASP A 104 -14.00 -2.10 -12.15
CA ASP A 104 -14.35 -3.52 -12.18
C ASP A 104 -13.34 -4.39 -11.41
N GLU A 105 -12.13 -3.88 -11.20
CA GLU A 105 -11.03 -4.60 -10.56
C GLU A 105 -10.25 -3.67 -9.63
N ALA A 106 -9.71 -4.25 -8.56
CA ALA A 106 -8.71 -3.61 -7.73
C ALA A 106 -7.50 -4.52 -7.53
N GLN A 107 -6.31 -3.92 -7.46
CA GLN A 107 -5.06 -4.62 -7.21
C GLN A 107 -4.37 -4.02 -5.98
N ILE A 108 -4.12 -4.86 -4.99
CA ILE A 108 -3.35 -4.49 -3.80
C ILE A 108 -1.90 -4.87 -4.06
N ASP A 109 -1.03 -3.87 -4.16
CA ASP A 109 0.42 -4.06 -4.26
C ASP A 109 1.03 -4.01 -2.86
N PHE A 110 1.33 -5.17 -2.28
CA PHE A 110 2.24 -5.23 -1.14
C PHE A 110 3.65 -4.95 -1.62
N VAL A 111 4.28 -3.89 -1.12
CA VAL A 111 5.60 -3.44 -1.57
C VAL A 111 6.58 -3.44 -0.42
N LEU A 112 7.77 -4.03 -0.62
CA LEU A 112 8.87 -3.97 0.34
C LEU A 112 9.96 -3.00 -0.12
N LEU A 113 10.10 -1.90 0.62
CA LEU A 113 11.17 -0.91 0.44
C LEU A 113 11.99 -0.82 1.72
N PRO A 114 13.27 -0.42 1.63
CA PRO A 114 14.09 -0.15 2.81
C PRO A 114 13.39 0.84 3.73
N THR A 115 13.42 0.61 5.03
CA THR A 115 12.85 1.56 6.00
C THR A 115 13.72 2.82 6.05
N PRO A 116 13.16 4.03 5.94
CA PRO A 116 13.92 5.27 6.09
C PRO A 116 14.67 5.31 7.42
N TYR A 117 15.93 5.77 7.42
CA TYR A 117 16.77 5.81 8.61
C TYR A 117 16.15 6.64 9.75
N ASP A 118 15.45 7.71 9.42
CA ASP A 118 14.75 8.60 10.36
C ASP A 118 13.50 7.95 11.00
N GLN A 119 13.03 6.83 10.45
CA GLN A 119 11.94 6.03 11.01
C GLN A 119 12.43 4.83 11.84
N LEU A 120 13.75 4.59 11.91
CA LEU A 120 14.33 3.57 12.77
C LEU A 120 14.51 4.12 14.20
N SER A 121 14.11 3.33 15.19
CA SER A 121 14.42 3.63 16.59
C SER A 121 15.86 3.23 16.93
N SER A 122 16.36 3.66 18.08
CA SER A 122 17.67 3.25 18.59
C SER A 122 17.81 1.75 18.86
N TYR A 123 16.69 1.01 18.87
CA TYR A 123 16.64 -0.43 19.08
C TYR A 123 16.52 -1.22 17.78
N ASP A 124 16.30 -0.54 16.66
CA ASP A 124 16.17 -1.17 15.34
C ASP A 124 17.56 -1.36 14.70
N ASP A 125 17.78 -2.53 14.10
CA ASP A 125 19.02 -2.86 13.38
C ASP A 125 18.92 -2.44 11.90
N PRO A 126 19.69 -1.44 11.43
CA PRO A 126 19.66 -1.00 10.04
C PRO A 126 19.94 -2.13 9.05
N ASN A 127 20.78 -3.10 9.39
CA ASN A 127 21.06 -4.22 8.50
C ASN A 127 19.79 -5.03 8.22
N ARG A 128 18.93 -5.21 9.22
CA ARG A 128 17.65 -5.94 9.07
C ARG A 128 16.64 -5.18 8.22
N TYR A 129 16.52 -3.86 8.40
CA TYR A 129 15.44 -3.06 7.81
C TYR A 129 15.83 -2.35 6.50
N ILE A 130 17.13 -2.28 6.20
CA ILE A 130 17.70 -1.58 5.03
C ILE A 130 18.54 -2.55 4.22
N ASP A 131 19.71 -2.96 4.73
CA ASP A 131 20.71 -3.67 3.93
C ASP A 131 20.19 -5.01 3.38
N LEU A 132 19.52 -5.82 4.21
CA LEU A 132 18.92 -7.08 3.77
C LEU A 132 17.78 -6.87 2.78
N VAL A 133 17.03 -5.76 2.87
CA VAL A 133 15.96 -5.43 1.93
C VAL A 133 16.54 -5.03 0.57
N GLU A 134 17.62 -4.26 0.55
CA GLU A 134 18.28 -3.82 -0.67
C GLU A 134 18.93 -4.97 -1.46
N GLN A 135 19.38 -6.01 -0.75
CA GLN A 135 19.91 -7.24 -1.37
C GLN A 135 18.84 -8.04 -2.14
N ILE A 136 17.54 -7.83 -1.86
CA ILE A 136 16.46 -8.50 -2.58
C ILE A 136 16.19 -7.74 -3.88
N PRO A 137 16.19 -8.41 -5.05
CA PRO A 137 15.82 -7.79 -6.32
C PRO A 137 14.44 -7.11 -6.26
N GLN A 138 14.30 -5.91 -6.84
CA GLN A 138 13.07 -5.10 -6.72
C GLN A 138 11.82 -5.82 -7.24
N GLU A 139 11.96 -6.62 -8.30
CA GLU A 139 10.89 -7.42 -8.88
C GLU A 139 10.37 -8.52 -7.95
N LYS A 140 11.16 -8.91 -6.94
CA LYS A 140 10.77 -9.87 -5.89
C LYS A 140 10.23 -9.19 -4.63
N ARG A 141 10.15 -7.85 -4.62
CA ARG A 141 9.68 -7.04 -3.49
C ARG A 141 8.28 -6.46 -3.71
N ILE A 142 7.52 -7.04 -4.63
CA ILE A 142 6.15 -6.63 -4.93
C ILE A 142 5.26 -7.84 -5.19
N THR A 143 4.38 -8.13 -4.23
CA THR A 143 3.35 -9.17 -4.34
C THR A 143 2.01 -8.49 -4.56
N THR A 144 1.28 -8.90 -5.59
CA THR A 144 -0.01 -8.29 -5.95
C THR A 144 -1.14 -9.28 -5.68
N VAL A 145 -2.19 -8.82 -5.02
CA VAL A 145 -3.47 -9.52 -4.89
C VAL A 145 -4.50 -8.79 -5.75
N THR A 146 -5.24 -9.54 -6.57
CA THR A 146 -6.38 -9.00 -7.34
C THR A 146 -7.67 -9.26 -6.57
N ILE A 147 -8.51 -8.24 -6.46
CA ILE A 147 -9.81 -8.24 -5.80
C ILE A 147 -10.91 -8.06 -6.82
#